data_AF-A0A6A6MSK1-F1
#
_entry.id   AF-A0A6A6MSK1-F1
#
_cell.length_a   1.000
_cell.length_b   1.000
_cell.length_c   1.000
_cell.angle_alpha   90.00
_cell.angle_beta   90.00
_cell.angle_gamma   90.00
#
_symmetry.space_group_name_H-M   'P 1'
#
loop_
_entity.id
_entity.type
_entity.pdbx_description
1 polymer ?
#
loop_
_entity_poly.entity_id
_entity_poly.type
_entity_poly.pdbx_seq_one_letter_code
_entity_poly.pdbx_strand_id
1 'polypeptide(L)'
;MGKGNKPDPPSLQKYGVPFYSAAWVPFKEVRSKLQPLDPHKSGDKDEDSGKETSPPGAQQEIADQYYLVFAEAVKLGLGSDLPYRMAVHPGGEGLICALPKSCRFFNWDEAKDNDAHKLDIKESLKVLTQLEDIGQQLALAFNNDGSVLAVGGEVEILCIYSVKF
;
A
#
# COMPACT_ATOMS: atom_id res chain seq x y z
N MET A 1 -23.43 26.98 27.97
CA MET A 1 -22.08 27.58 27.79
C MET A 1 -21.24 26.63 26.95
N GLY A 2 -21.10 26.92 25.65
CA GLY A 2 -20.36 26.08 24.71
C GLY A 2 -18.85 26.24 24.86
N LYS A 3 -18.12 25.12 24.91
CA LYS A 3 -16.68 25.12 24.68
C LYS A 3 -16.46 25.25 23.18
N GLY A 4 -16.18 26.46 22.71
CA GLY A 4 -15.81 26.70 21.32
C GLY A 4 -14.48 26.03 21.02
N ASN A 5 -14.44 25.16 20.01
CA ASN A 5 -13.22 24.64 19.42
C ASN A 5 -12.42 25.83 18.87
N LYS A 6 -11.36 26.25 19.58
CA LYS A 6 -10.42 27.22 19.04
C LYS A 6 -9.58 26.52 17.97
N PRO A 7 -9.42 27.10 16.77
CA PRO A 7 -8.51 26.54 15.77
C PRO A 7 -7.08 26.60 16.30
N ASP A 8 -6.30 25.55 16.01
CA ASP A 8 -4.90 25.46 16.41
C ASP A 8 -4.11 26.68 15.87
N PRO A 9 -3.14 27.21 16.63
CA PRO A 9 -2.35 28.33 16.19
C PRO A 9 -1.53 27.96 14.93
N PRO A 10 -1.32 28.91 14.00
CA PRO A 10 -0.67 28.66 12.71
C PRO A 10 0.81 28.21 12.81
N SER A 11 1.42 28.31 13.99
CA SER A 11 2.79 27.84 14.27
C SER A 11 2.85 26.38 14.75
N LEU A 12 1.71 25.70 14.91
CA LEU A 12 1.66 24.30 15.31
C LEU A 12 1.94 23.41 14.08
N GLN A 13 3.20 23.40 13.65
CA GLN A 13 3.68 22.45 12.67
C GLN A 13 3.52 21.05 13.26
N LYS A 14 2.59 20.27 12.70
CA LYS A 14 2.40 18.86 13.06
C LYS A 14 3.58 18.08 12.50
N TYR A 15 4.69 18.06 13.24
CA TYR A 15 5.83 17.20 12.96
C TYR A 15 5.45 15.75 13.23
N GLY A 16 4.88 15.08 12.24
CA GLY A 16 4.85 13.63 12.20
C GLY A 16 6.22 13.13 11.73
N VAL A 17 6.81 12.17 12.44
CA VAL A 17 7.94 11.42 11.88
C VAL A 17 7.42 10.73 10.62
N PRO A 18 8.07 10.88 9.45
CA PRO A 18 7.63 10.18 8.26
C PRO A 18 7.71 8.68 8.52
N PHE A 19 6.56 8.02 8.44
CA PHE A 19 6.46 6.57 8.63
C PHE A 19 6.67 5.92 7.27
N TYR A 20 7.71 5.09 7.16
CA TYR A 20 8.05 4.36 5.95
C TYR A 20 7.85 2.86 6.19
N SER A 21 7.42 2.14 5.16
CA SER A 21 7.47 0.68 5.10
C SER A 21 8.19 0.27 3.83
N ALA A 22 8.61 -0.99 3.78
CA ALA A 22 9.09 -1.63 2.58
C ALA A 22 8.52 -3.05 2.53
N ALA A 23 8.08 -3.47 1.36
CA ALA A 23 7.61 -4.83 1.11
C ALA A 23 7.89 -5.19 -0.34
N TRP A 24 8.05 -6.48 -0.61
CA TRP A 24 8.16 -7.00 -1.96
C TRP A 24 6.77 -7.11 -2.56
N VAL A 25 6.52 -6.44 -3.69
CA VAL A 25 5.20 -6.41 -4.34
C VAL A 25 5.33 -6.87 -5.79
N PRO A 26 4.51 -7.84 -6.25
CA PRO A 26 4.60 -8.38 -7.60
C PRO A 26 4.17 -7.32 -8.64
N PHE A 27 5.15 -6.74 -9.34
CA PHE A 27 4.97 -5.52 -10.14
C PHE A 27 4.04 -5.69 -11.33
N LYS A 28 4.18 -6.80 -12.06
CA LYS A 28 3.43 -7.06 -13.28
C LYS A 28 1.94 -7.11 -12.96
N GLU A 29 1.60 -7.72 -11.84
CA GLU A 29 0.26 -7.86 -11.31
C GLU A 29 -0.30 -6.49 -10.90
N VAL A 30 0.46 -5.69 -10.16
CA VAL A 30 0.04 -4.32 -9.78
C VAL A 30 -0.23 -3.47 -11.03
N ARG A 31 0.70 -3.46 -12.00
CA ARG A 31 0.55 -2.65 -13.22
C ARG A 31 -0.59 -3.14 -14.10
N SER A 32 -0.78 -4.45 -14.23
CA SER A 32 -1.91 -5.02 -14.99
C SER A 32 -3.29 -4.61 -14.44
N LYS A 33 -3.38 -4.33 -13.13
CA LYS A 33 -4.62 -3.86 -12.48
C LYS A 33 -4.88 -2.37 -12.68
N LEU A 34 -3.85 -1.59 -12.97
CA LEU A 34 -3.93 -0.14 -13.18
C LEU A 34 -4.14 0.23 -14.65
N GLN A 35 -3.56 -0.54 -15.58
CA GLN A 35 -3.78 -0.33 -17.00
C GLN A 35 -5.22 -0.72 -17.40
N PRO A 36 -5.96 0.14 -18.12
CA PRO A 36 -7.19 -0.28 -18.78
C PRO A 36 -6.91 -1.45 -19.72
N LEU A 37 -7.73 -2.49 -19.65
CA LEU A 37 -7.68 -3.61 -20.59
C LEU A 37 -8.07 -3.09 -21.99
N ASP A 38 -7.10 -2.62 -22.78
CA ASP A 38 -7.33 -2.31 -24.19
C ASP A 38 -7.64 -3.63 -24.92
N PRO A 39 -8.85 -3.84 -25.47
CA PRO A 39 -9.20 -5.10 -26.12
C PRO A 39 -8.55 -5.32 -27.50
N HIS A 40 -7.60 -4.47 -27.91
CA HIS A 40 -7.01 -4.51 -29.25
C HIS A 40 -5.48 -4.43 -29.21
N LYS A 41 -4.83 -5.53 -28.86
CA LYS A 41 -3.50 -5.86 -29.37
C LYS A 41 -3.37 -7.37 -29.61
N SER A 42 -4.14 -7.86 -30.57
CA SER A 42 -3.77 -9.04 -31.37
C SER A 42 -2.85 -8.57 -32.49
N GLY A 43 -1.61 -9.06 -32.57
CA GLY A 43 -0.71 -8.69 -33.66
C GLY A 43 0.71 -9.16 -33.46
N ASP A 44 0.89 -10.46 -33.68
CA ASP A 44 2.12 -11.20 -33.95
C ASP A 44 3.14 -10.42 -34.80
N LYS A 45 4.40 -10.34 -34.36
CA LYS A 45 5.59 -10.12 -35.21
C LYS A 45 6.83 -10.70 -34.53
N ASP A 46 7.19 -11.90 -34.97
CA ASP A 46 8.55 -12.41 -34.95
C ASP A 46 9.49 -11.43 -35.67
N GLU A 47 10.59 -11.03 -35.02
CA GLU A 47 11.80 -10.62 -35.73
C GLU A 47 13.03 -10.97 -34.87
N ASP A 48 13.74 -12.00 -35.36
CA ASP A 48 15.06 -12.44 -34.94
C ASP A 48 16.12 -11.40 -35.31
N SER A 49 16.89 -10.94 -34.33
CA SER A 49 18.25 -10.45 -34.57
C SER A 49 19.05 -10.52 -33.28
N GLY A 50 19.88 -11.57 -33.21
CA GLY A 50 20.84 -11.78 -32.15
C GLY A 50 21.80 -10.60 -31.98
N LYS A 51 21.96 -10.19 -30.72
CA LYS A 51 23.18 -9.54 -30.25
C LYS A 51 23.48 -10.03 -28.85
N GLU A 52 24.41 -10.98 -28.76
CA GLU A 52 25.01 -11.39 -27.49
C GLU A 52 25.74 -10.19 -26.87
N THR A 53 25.40 -9.89 -25.62
CA THR A 53 26.25 -9.15 -24.69
C THR A 53 25.97 -9.70 -23.29
N SER A 54 27.04 -10.03 -22.60
CA SER A 54 27.18 -10.75 -21.32
C SER A 54 26.22 -10.31 -20.20
N PRO A 55 25.89 -11.17 -19.21
CA PRO A 55 24.72 -10.98 -18.36
C PRO A 55 24.98 -10.04 -17.16
N PRO A 56 24.11 -9.05 -16.95
CA PRO A 56 23.64 -8.67 -15.63
C PRO A 56 22.19 -9.18 -15.46
N GLY A 57 21.94 -10.47 -15.72
CA GLY A 57 20.58 -10.99 -15.92
C GLY A 57 19.78 -11.19 -14.63
N ALA A 58 20.39 -11.73 -13.58
CA ALA A 58 19.62 -12.19 -12.42
C ALA A 58 19.14 -11.06 -11.48
N GLN A 59 19.92 -9.99 -11.33
CA GLN A 59 19.56 -8.87 -10.44
C GLN A 59 18.55 -7.93 -11.10
N GLN A 60 18.65 -7.73 -12.41
CA GLN A 60 17.71 -6.92 -13.19
C GLN A 60 16.34 -7.61 -13.30
N GLU A 61 16.31 -8.93 -13.54
CA GLU A 61 15.04 -9.71 -13.58
C GLU A 61 14.25 -9.68 -12.26
N ILE A 62 14.93 -9.73 -11.11
CA ILE A 62 14.27 -9.72 -9.79
C ILE A 62 13.70 -8.33 -9.49
N ALA A 63 14.44 -7.26 -9.82
CA ALA A 63 13.98 -5.88 -9.63
C ALA A 63 12.79 -5.53 -10.54
N ASP A 64 12.73 -6.13 -11.73
CA ASP A 64 11.59 -5.99 -12.66
C ASP A 64 10.34 -6.77 -12.18
N GLN A 65 10.49 -7.70 -11.23
CA GLN A 65 9.39 -8.47 -10.63
C GLN A 65 8.89 -7.88 -9.32
N TYR A 66 9.75 -7.28 -8.50
CA TYR A 66 9.37 -6.82 -7.17
C TYR A 66 9.89 -5.41 -6.85
N TYR A 67 8.99 -4.49 -6.49
CA TYR A 67 9.35 -3.15 -6.02
C TYR A 67 9.38 -3.07 -4.51
N LEU A 68 10.18 -2.13 -4.00
CA LEU A 68 10.10 -1.59 -2.64
C LEU A 68 9.13 -0.40 -2.65
N VAL A 69 7.96 -0.57 -2.04
CA VAL A 69 6.99 0.53 -1.90
C VAL A 69 7.34 1.39 -0.69
N PHE A 70 7.75 2.64 -0.92
CA PHE A 70 7.88 3.66 0.11
C PHE A 70 6.57 4.45 0.22
N ALA A 71 5.74 4.14 1.21
CA ALA A 71 4.55 4.94 1.51
C ALA A 71 4.90 6.02 2.55
N GLU A 72 4.63 7.29 2.24
CA GLU A 72 4.70 8.38 3.19
C GLU A 72 3.31 8.65 3.77
N ALA A 73 3.16 8.47 5.08
CA ALA A 73 1.92 8.70 5.82
C ALA A 73 1.26 10.06 5.57
N VAL A 74 2.05 11.12 5.32
CA VAL A 74 1.57 12.49 5.09
C VAL A 74 0.75 12.60 3.80
N LYS A 75 1.02 11.75 2.80
CA LYS A 75 0.35 11.81 1.49
C LYS A 75 -1.02 11.12 1.47
N LEU A 76 -1.38 10.39 2.53
CA LEU A 76 -2.63 9.63 2.62
C LEU A 76 -3.88 10.47 2.93
N GLY A 77 -3.74 11.78 3.18
CA GLY A 77 -4.87 12.64 3.50
C GLY A 77 -5.54 12.34 4.85
N LEU A 78 -4.90 11.56 5.72
CA LEU A 78 -5.44 11.08 7.00
C LEU A 78 -5.45 12.15 8.12
N GLY A 79 -5.11 13.40 7.78
CA GLY A 79 -5.11 14.51 8.73
C GLY A 79 -4.17 14.25 9.92
N SER A 80 -4.74 14.19 11.13
CA SER A 80 -3.99 13.88 12.35
C SER A 80 -3.94 12.40 12.71
N ASP A 81 -4.73 11.55 12.05
CA ASP A 81 -4.70 10.09 12.25
C ASP A 81 -3.56 9.49 11.42
N LEU A 82 -2.32 9.71 11.88
CA LEU A 82 -1.16 9.16 11.21
C LEU A 82 -1.10 7.63 11.41
N PRO A 83 -0.88 6.85 10.34
CA PRO A 83 -0.64 5.44 10.48
C PRO A 83 0.70 5.20 11.20
N TYR A 84 0.72 4.18 12.05
CA TYR A 84 1.92 3.78 12.79
C TYR A 84 2.36 2.35 12.45
N ARG A 85 1.59 1.61 11.65
CA ARG A 85 1.98 0.33 11.04
C ARG A 85 1.35 0.21 9.66
N MET A 86 2.04 -0.50 8.78
CA MET A 86 1.58 -0.82 7.44
C MET A 86 1.92 -2.26 7.12
N ALA A 87 1.07 -2.93 6.36
CA ALA A 87 1.34 -4.22 5.75
C ALA A 87 0.86 -4.20 4.30
N VAL A 88 1.71 -4.65 3.38
CA VAL A 88 1.36 -4.73 1.96
C VAL A 88 0.75 -6.09 1.65
N HIS A 89 -0.33 -6.11 0.88
CA HIS A 89 -0.96 -7.35 0.46
C HIS A 89 -0.03 -8.14 -0.46
N PRO A 90 0.25 -9.43 -0.19
CA PRO A 90 1.23 -10.22 -0.94
C PRO A 90 0.88 -10.37 -2.43
N GLY A 91 -0.41 -10.36 -2.78
CA GLY A 91 -0.90 -10.37 -4.16
C GLY A 91 -0.89 -9.01 -4.88
N GLY A 92 -0.30 -7.98 -4.28
CA GLY A 92 -0.20 -6.64 -4.89
C GLY A 92 -1.53 -5.91 -5.05
N GLU A 93 -2.51 -6.14 -4.17
CA GLU A 93 -3.82 -5.46 -4.22
C GLU A 93 -3.78 -4.05 -3.63
N GLY A 94 -2.89 -3.82 -2.67
CA GLY A 94 -2.82 -2.58 -1.94
C GLY A 94 -2.05 -2.77 -0.64
N LEU A 95 -2.26 -1.84 0.28
CA LEU A 95 -1.69 -1.90 1.63
C LEU A 95 -2.75 -1.58 2.68
N ILE A 96 -2.61 -2.18 3.85
CA ILE A 96 -3.41 -1.84 5.02
C ILE A 96 -2.55 -1.03 6.00
N CYS A 97 -3.14 0.04 6.54
CA CYS A 97 -2.56 0.86 7.59
C CYS A 97 -3.28 0.61 8.92
N ALA A 98 -2.53 0.54 10.02
CA ALA A 98 -3.08 0.68 11.36
C ALA A 98 -3.06 2.16 11.76
N LEU A 99 -4.24 2.70 12.08
CA LEU A 99 -4.49 4.05 12.57
C LEU A 99 -4.93 3.97 14.04
N PRO A 100 -4.92 5.09 14.80
CA PRO A 100 -5.17 5.04 16.25
C PRO A 100 -6.52 4.41 16.63
N LYS A 101 -7.52 4.51 15.75
CA LYS A 101 -8.88 4.04 15.99
C LYS A 101 -9.39 3.01 14.98
N SER A 102 -8.61 2.70 13.95
CA SER A 102 -9.08 1.79 12.88
C SER A 102 -7.93 1.20 12.09
N CYS A 103 -8.20 0.14 11.33
CA CYS A 103 -7.34 -0.24 10.21
C CYS A 103 -8.03 0.07 8.88
N ARG A 104 -7.31 0.67 7.93
CA ARG A 104 -7.85 1.06 6.62
C ARG A 104 -7.01 0.52 5.48
N PHE A 105 -7.67 0.11 4.41
CA PHE A 105 -7.04 -0.42 3.20
C PHE A 105 -6.94 0.67 2.13
N PHE A 106 -5.80 0.68 1.43
CA PHE A 106 -5.50 1.61 0.34
C PHE A 106 -5.15 0.80 -0.89
N ASN A 107 -5.83 1.09 -2.00
CA ASN A 107 -5.52 0.52 -3.30
C ASN A 107 -4.37 1.32 -3.94
N TRP A 108 -3.64 0.68 -4.86
CA TRP A 108 -2.74 1.40 -5.75
C TRP A 108 -3.53 2.31 -6.68
N ASP A 109 -2.95 3.45 -7.02
CA ASP A 109 -3.46 4.41 -7.99
C ASP A 109 -2.33 4.86 -8.91
N GLU A 110 -2.67 5.35 -10.10
CA GLU A 110 -1.68 5.87 -11.03
C GLU A 110 -1.07 7.17 -10.47
N ALA A 111 0.26 7.22 -10.44
CA ALA A 111 0.95 8.46 -10.13
C ALA A 111 0.70 9.47 -11.26
N LYS A 112 0.36 10.71 -10.88
CA LYS A 112 0.11 11.81 -11.84
C LYS A 112 1.38 12.37 -12.48
N ASP A 113 2.55 11.87 -12.12
CA ASP A 113 3.82 12.27 -12.71
C ASP A 113 4.28 11.28 -13.80
N ASN A 114 5.24 11.70 -14.60
CA ASN A 114 5.78 10.87 -15.69
C ASN A 114 6.72 9.76 -15.20
N ASP A 115 6.74 9.44 -13.90
CA ASP A 115 7.58 8.36 -13.38
C ASP A 115 6.86 7.02 -13.43
N ALA A 116 7.22 6.20 -14.42
CA ALA A 116 6.67 4.87 -14.64
C ALA A 116 6.95 3.87 -13.49
N HIS A 117 7.78 4.22 -12.51
CA HIS A 117 8.06 3.38 -11.34
C HIS A 117 7.33 3.86 -10.08
N LYS A 118 6.66 5.01 -10.15
CA LYS A 118 5.90 5.54 -9.04
C LYS A 118 4.45 5.03 -9.05
N LEU A 119 3.98 4.69 -7.86
CA LEU A 119 2.60 4.37 -7.58
C LEU A 119 2.08 5.40 -6.58
N ASP A 120 0.86 5.88 -6.81
CA ASP A 120 0.12 6.58 -5.76
C ASP A 120 -0.77 5.59 -5.03
N ILE A 121 -1.38 6.04 -3.95
CA ILE A 121 -2.30 5.24 -3.15
C ILE A 121 -3.58 6.02 -2.90
N LYS A 122 -4.69 5.30 -2.96
CA LYS A 122 -6.03 5.85 -2.77
C LYS A 122 -6.77 5.03 -1.75
N GLU A 123 -7.44 5.71 -0.81
CA GLU A 123 -8.27 5.04 0.19
C GLU A 123 -9.33 4.17 -0.51
N SER A 124 -9.38 2.90 -0.11
CA SER A 124 -10.33 1.97 -0.68
C SER A 124 -11.73 2.27 -0.13
N LEU A 125 -12.75 2.12 -0.98
CA LEU A 125 -14.15 2.18 -0.55
C LEU A 125 -14.55 0.96 0.31
N LYS A 126 -13.70 -0.07 0.37
CA LYS A 126 -13.90 -1.25 1.21
C LYS A 126 -13.62 -0.89 2.67
N VAL A 127 -14.70 -0.71 3.44
CA VAL A 127 -14.64 -0.47 4.88
C VAL A 127 -14.48 -1.80 5.62
N LEU A 128 -13.38 -1.93 6.37
CA LEU A 128 -13.12 -3.08 7.25
C LEU A 128 -13.79 -2.84 8.60
N THR A 129 -15.11 -2.91 8.67
CA THR A 129 -15.91 -2.58 9.87
C THR A 129 -15.49 -3.38 11.11
N GLN A 130 -15.05 -4.62 10.93
CA GLN A 130 -14.53 -5.46 12.01
C GLN A 130 -13.21 -4.93 12.64
N LEU A 131 -12.56 -3.97 11.98
CA LEU A 131 -11.33 -3.31 12.44
C LEU A 131 -11.57 -1.84 12.82
N GLU A 132 -12.81 -1.43 12.99
CA GLU A 132 -13.16 -0.12 13.56
C GLU A 132 -13.22 -0.19 15.09
N ASP A 133 -12.69 0.83 15.76
CA ASP A 133 -12.69 0.98 17.22
C ASP A 133 -12.05 -0.19 18.00
N ILE A 134 -11.19 -0.98 17.34
CA ILE A 134 -10.44 -2.10 17.96
C ILE A 134 -9.21 -1.64 18.75
N GLY A 135 -9.03 -0.33 18.93
CA GLY A 135 -7.84 0.26 19.56
C GLY A 135 -6.58 0.09 18.71
N GLN A 136 -5.43 0.43 19.30
CA GLN A 136 -4.16 0.47 18.60
C GLN A 136 -3.64 -0.94 18.26
N GLN A 137 -3.38 -1.21 16.96
CA GLN A 137 -2.85 -2.47 16.43
C GLN A 137 -1.36 -2.36 16.09
N LEU A 138 -0.49 -2.81 17.00
CA LEU A 138 0.96 -2.68 16.92
C LEU A 138 1.65 -3.67 15.96
N ALA A 139 0.93 -4.71 15.52
CA ALA A 139 1.38 -5.69 14.53
C ALA A 139 0.29 -5.97 13.50
N LEU A 140 0.68 -6.02 12.22
CA LEU A 140 -0.16 -6.39 11.08
C LEU A 140 0.61 -7.37 10.21
N ALA A 141 0.02 -8.50 9.85
CA ALA A 141 0.63 -9.45 8.92
C ALA A 141 -0.43 -10.20 8.11
N PHE A 142 -0.25 -10.21 6.80
CA PHE A 142 -1.01 -11.11 5.93
C PHE A 142 -0.45 -12.52 6.00
N ASN A 143 -1.31 -13.52 5.80
CA ASN A 143 -0.85 -14.86 5.41
C ASN A 143 -0.32 -14.86 3.97
N ASN A 144 0.22 -15.99 3.51
CA ASN A 144 0.93 -16.07 2.23
C ASN A 144 0.11 -15.67 1.00
N ASP A 145 -1.19 -15.94 0.99
CA ASP A 145 -2.09 -15.60 -0.13
C ASP A 145 -2.84 -14.27 0.07
N GLY A 146 -2.73 -13.66 1.25
CA GLY A 146 -3.39 -12.40 1.59
C GLY A 146 -4.86 -12.50 2.00
N SER A 147 -5.45 -13.70 1.99
CA SER A 147 -6.86 -13.92 2.37
C SER A 147 -7.15 -13.78 3.87
N VAL A 148 -6.10 -13.77 4.69
CA VAL A 148 -6.18 -13.67 6.14
C VAL A 148 -5.22 -12.60 6.64
N LEU A 149 -5.71 -11.76 7.54
CA LEU A 149 -4.95 -10.73 8.24
C LEU A 149 -4.88 -11.05 9.73
N ALA A 150 -3.67 -11.20 10.23
CA ALA A 150 -3.38 -11.23 11.66
C ALA A 150 -3.10 -9.81 12.15
N VAL A 151 -3.76 -9.40 13.24
CA VAL A 151 -3.54 -8.12 13.91
C VAL A 151 -3.32 -8.34 15.40
N GLY A 152 -2.36 -7.62 15.99
CA GLY A 152 -2.08 -7.67 17.42
C GLY A 152 -1.90 -6.26 17.97
N GLY A 153 -2.58 -5.97 19.08
CA GLY A 153 -2.65 -4.62 19.65
C GLY A 153 -2.07 -4.49 21.05
N GLU A 154 -2.54 -3.46 21.77
CA GLU A 154 -2.19 -3.20 23.18
C GLU A 154 -2.72 -4.28 24.14
N VAL A 155 -3.79 -4.98 23.74
CA VAL A 155 -4.28 -6.15 24.46
C VAL A 155 -3.48 -7.35 23.96
N GLU A 156 -3.03 -8.23 24.87
CA GLU A 156 -2.24 -9.45 24.57
C GLU A 156 -3.02 -10.52 23.76
N ILE A 157 -3.93 -10.11 22.90
CA ILE A 157 -4.74 -10.96 22.04
C ILE A 157 -4.33 -10.69 20.58
N LEU A 158 -3.93 -11.78 19.92
CA LEU A 158 -3.79 -11.82 18.47
C LEU A 158 -5.16 -12.11 17.86
N CYS A 159 -5.66 -11.22 17.01
CA CYS A 159 -6.90 -11.41 16.27
C CYS A 159 -6.60 -11.83 14.83
N ILE A 160 -7.34 -12.82 14.33
CA ILE A 160 -7.23 -13.33 12.96
C ILE A 160 -8.52 -13.01 12.22
N TYR A 161 -8.41 -12.29 11.11
CA TYR A 161 -9.54 -11.86 10.31
C TYR A 161 -9.45 -12.44 8.90
N SER A 162 -10.53 -13.03 8.42
CA SER A 162 -10.67 -13.27 6.98
C SER A 162 -10.94 -11.93 6.30
N VAL A 163 -10.18 -11.65 5.25
CA VAL A 163 -10.24 -10.40 4.51
C VAL A 163 -10.36 -10.71 3.03
N LYS A 164 -11.20 -9.93 2.34
CA LYS A 164 -11.37 -9.98 0.89
C LYS A 164 -11.30 -8.56 0.37
N PHE A 165 -10.19 -8.21 -0.27
CA PHE A 165 -9.98 -6.89 -0.85
C PHE A 165 -10.37 -6.84 -2.31
#